data_AF-A0A9J6EDU2-F1
#
_entry.id   AF-A0A9J6EDU2-F1
#
_cell.length_a   1.000
_cell.length_b   1.000
_cell.length_c   1.000
_cell.angle_alpha   90.00
_cell.angle_beta   90.00
_cell.angle_gamma   90.00
#
_symmetry.space_group_name_H-M   'P 1'
#
loop_
_entity.id
_entity.type
_entity.pdbx_description
1 polymer ?
#
loop_
_entity_poly.entity_id
_entity_poly.type
_entity_poly.pdbx_seq_one_letter_code
_entity_poly.pdbx_strand_id
1 'polypeptide(L)'
;MISIRSQDCDQAHIDDVASDDNGQDLSNYNFAADGFQAGGVGGSGGPGGLCLSSGGMRGGVDWMRKLAFRYRRIKDIYNQYRSNVAGLLGPKRDQWLQLRGEIEAHTDSWLTLAMKCLSVINSRSTCANVLVTTTQLVPALAKVLLYGLGGVFPIESVYSATKIGKESCFERIVARFGKKCTYVVVGDGKDEEAAAKQVTIQPQCL
;
A
#
# COMPACT_ATOMS: atom_id res chain seq x y z
N MET A 1 -6.93 -1.81 16.72
CA MET A 1 -7.18 -1.78 15.26
C MET A 1 -6.38 -0.62 14.68
N ILE A 2 -5.56 -0.84 13.64
CA ILE A 2 -4.81 0.24 13.00
C ILE A 2 -5.81 1.05 12.16
N SER A 3 -6.22 2.22 12.63
CA SER A 3 -7.16 3.07 11.90
C SER A 3 -6.39 4.06 11.04
N ILE A 4 -6.39 3.82 9.73
CA ILE A 4 -5.93 4.75 8.68
C ILE A 4 -7.04 4.77 7.63
N ARG A 5 -8.11 5.53 7.87
CA ARG A 5 -9.27 5.62 6.96
C ARG A 5 -9.47 7.00 6.35
N SER A 6 -8.62 7.98 6.68
CA SER A 6 -8.75 9.35 6.14
C SER A 6 -7.85 9.55 4.93
N GLN A 7 -8.34 10.30 3.93
CA GLN A 7 -7.54 10.79 2.81
C GLN A 7 -6.30 11.53 3.30
N ASP A 8 -6.36 12.25 4.42
CA ASP A 8 -5.22 13.03 4.93
C ASP A 8 -4.05 12.15 5.39
N CYS A 9 -4.31 10.89 5.75
CA CYS A 9 -3.30 9.97 6.26
C CYS A 9 -2.69 9.07 5.18
N ASP A 10 -3.37 8.92 4.04
CA ASP A 10 -2.95 7.99 2.98
C ASP A 10 -1.61 8.43 2.35
N GLN A 11 -0.76 7.46 2.02
CA GLN A 11 0.58 7.69 1.49
C GLN A 11 0.72 6.99 0.14
N ALA A 12 1.59 7.51 -0.73
CA ALA A 12 1.83 6.89 -2.02
C ALA A 12 2.70 5.63 -1.91
N HIS A 13 3.58 5.57 -0.92
CA HIS A 13 4.49 4.46 -0.67
C HIS A 13 4.63 4.16 0.84
N ILE A 14 4.92 2.90 1.18
CA ILE A 14 4.97 2.43 2.58
C ILE A 14 6.01 3.18 3.44
N ASP A 15 7.09 3.64 2.82
CA ASP A 15 8.21 4.30 3.50
C ASP A 15 8.16 5.85 3.44
N ASP A 16 7.09 6.46 2.88
CA ASP A 16 7.01 7.92 2.69
C ASP A 16 7.08 8.71 4.03
N VAL A 17 6.69 8.10 5.14
CA VAL A 17 6.70 8.70 6.49
C VAL A 17 7.74 8.06 7.41
N ALA A 18 8.65 7.24 6.87
CA ALA A 18 9.61 6.49 7.67
C ALA A 18 10.62 7.39 8.41
N SER A 19 10.89 8.60 7.91
CA SER A 19 11.79 9.56 8.55
C SER A 19 11.31 10.09 9.90
N ASP A 20 9.99 10.05 10.14
CA ASP A 20 9.38 10.51 11.39
C ASP A 20 9.34 9.42 12.47
N ASP A 21 9.70 8.19 12.09
CA ASP A 21 9.80 7.04 12.99
C ASP A 21 11.11 7.05 13.79
N ASN A 22 11.03 6.79 15.09
CA ASN A 22 12.19 6.70 15.97
C ASN A 22 12.71 5.27 16.20
N GLY A 23 12.13 4.28 15.51
CA GLY A 23 12.55 2.87 15.59
C GLY A 23 12.16 2.16 16.89
N GLN A 24 11.29 2.75 17.73
CA GLN A 24 10.88 2.09 18.96
C GLN A 24 10.18 0.76 18.69
N ASP A 25 10.28 -0.18 19.62
CA ASP A 25 9.50 -1.42 19.56
C ASP A 25 8.00 -1.12 19.66
N LEU A 26 7.22 -1.69 18.75
CA LEU A 26 5.77 -1.50 18.67
C LEU A 26 4.98 -2.71 19.21
N SER A 27 5.64 -3.73 19.74
CA SER A 27 4.99 -4.96 20.22
C SER A 27 3.96 -4.69 21.32
N ASN A 28 4.26 -3.75 22.22
CA ASN A 28 3.38 -3.33 23.32
C ASN A 28 2.69 -1.97 23.07
N TYR A 29 2.84 -1.40 21.87
CA TYR A 29 2.29 -0.09 21.56
C TYR A 29 0.77 -0.15 21.35
N ASN A 30 0.01 0.63 22.13
CA ASN A 30 -1.44 0.65 22.05
C ASN A 30 -1.96 1.71 21.05
N PHE A 31 -2.05 1.32 19.77
CA PHE A 31 -2.59 2.15 18.69
C PHE A 31 -4.03 2.65 18.89
N ALA A 32 -4.82 2.03 19.77
CA ALA A 32 -6.19 2.45 20.06
C ALA A 32 -6.26 3.57 21.10
N ALA A 33 -5.25 3.67 21.97
CA ALA A 33 -5.21 4.63 23.08
C ALA A 33 -4.16 5.75 22.88
N ASP A 34 -3.46 5.79 21.75
CA ASP A 34 -2.39 6.76 21.49
C ASP A 34 -2.88 8.16 21.07
N GLY A 35 -4.21 8.36 21.03
CA GLY A 35 -4.84 9.64 20.72
C GLY A 35 -4.67 10.12 19.28
N PHE A 36 -4.25 9.26 18.34
CA PHE A 36 -4.15 9.63 16.93
C PHE A 36 -5.54 9.92 16.32
N GLN A 37 -5.65 11.05 15.62
CA GLN A 37 -6.85 11.47 14.91
C GLN A 37 -6.52 11.61 13.42
N ALA A 38 -7.29 10.93 12.57
CA ALA A 38 -7.01 10.85 11.13
C ALA A 38 -7.51 12.09 10.34
N GLY A 39 -8.28 12.97 10.97
CA GLY A 39 -8.61 14.30 10.45
C GLY A 39 -7.61 15.31 11.02
N GLY A 40 -6.91 16.04 10.14
CA GLY A 40 -5.72 16.79 10.49
C GLY A 40 -5.87 17.83 11.61
N VAL A 41 -4.69 18.23 12.09
CA VAL A 41 -4.42 19.47 12.82
C VAL A 41 -5.17 20.63 12.12
N GLY A 42 -6.32 21.05 12.66
CA GLY A 42 -7.09 22.18 12.14
C GLY A 42 -8.62 22.04 12.12
N GLY A 43 -9.20 20.88 12.41
CA GLY A 43 -10.65 20.67 12.31
C GLY A 43 -11.39 20.51 13.64
N SER A 44 -11.41 21.53 14.51
CA SER A 44 -12.38 21.57 15.62
C SER A 44 -13.75 21.97 15.10
N GLY A 45 -14.48 21.01 14.53
CA GLY A 45 -15.87 21.14 14.09
C GLY A 45 -16.81 20.28 14.94
N GLY A 46 -16.83 20.50 16.26
CA GLY A 46 -17.78 19.87 17.18
C GLY A 46 -18.17 20.87 18.28
N PRO A 47 -19.47 21.12 18.53
CA PRO A 47 -19.88 22.11 19.51
C PRO A 47 -19.77 21.51 20.92
N GLY A 48 -18.65 21.78 21.59
CA GLY A 48 -18.48 21.48 23.01
C GLY A 48 -17.11 20.90 23.35
N GLY A 49 -16.15 21.77 23.66
CA GLY A 49 -14.86 21.32 24.19
C GLY A 49 -13.75 22.36 24.03
N LEU A 50 -13.82 23.45 24.80
CA LEU A 50 -12.69 24.32 25.06
C LEU A 50 -11.58 23.51 25.75
N CYS A 51 -10.56 23.08 25.01
CA CYS A 51 -9.25 22.84 25.57
C CYS A 51 -8.19 23.49 24.67
N LEU A 52 -7.86 24.73 25.01
CA LEU A 52 -6.63 25.38 24.55
C LEU A 52 -5.45 24.53 25.04
N SER A 53 -4.86 23.73 24.16
CA SER A 53 -3.50 23.23 24.34
C SER A 53 -2.61 23.90 23.31
N SER A 54 -1.63 24.64 23.82
CA SER A 54 -0.61 25.47 23.15
C SER A 54 0.30 24.69 22.18
N GLY A 55 -0.28 24.09 21.13
CA GLY A 55 0.34 22.96 20.41
C GLY A 55 0.53 23.11 18.90
N GLY A 56 0.37 24.31 18.32
CA GLY A 56 0.29 24.51 16.86
C GLY A 56 1.46 23.97 16.02
N MET A 57 2.64 23.75 16.61
CA MET A 57 3.81 23.13 15.94
C MET A 57 4.23 21.78 16.55
N ARG A 58 3.97 21.54 17.84
CA ARG A 58 4.28 20.26 18.51
C ARG A 58 3.29 19.15 18.18
N GLY A 59 2.03 19.49 17.88
CA GLY A 59 1.01 18.52 17.50
C GLY A 59 1.30 17.84 16.17
N GLY A 60 1.89 18.57 15.21
CA GLY A 60 2.25 18.01 13.89
C GLY A 60 3.35 16.95 13.96
N VAL A 61 4.41 17.19 14.74
CA VAL A 61 5.54 16.25 14.85
C VAL A 61 5.13 14.96 15.56
N ASP A 62 4.37 15.05 16.66
CA ASP A 62 3.85 13.87 17.36
C ASP A 62 2.86 13.08 16.47
N TRP A 63 2.02 13.80 15.72
CA TRP A 63 1.10 13.18 14.77
C TRP A 63 1.83 12.43 13.65
N MET A 64 2.85 13.03 13.04
CA MET A 64 3.67 12.40 11.99
C MET A 64 4.36 11.14 12.49
N ARG A 65 4.91 11.19 13.72
CA ARG A 65 5.51 10.02 14.37
C ARG A 65 4.50 8.89 14.58
N LYS A 66 3.30 9.21 15.07
CA LYS A 66 2.21 8.23 15.25
C LYS A 66 1.71 7.66 13.92
N LEU A 67 1.74 8.44 12.84
CA LEU A 67 1.46 7.98 11.50
C LEU A 67 2.54 6.99 11.03
N ALA A 68 3.82 7.34 11.21
CA ALA A 68 4.96 6.48 10.88
C ALA A 68 4.89 5.11 11.58
N PHE A 69 4.55 5.08 12.88
CA PHE A 69 4.37 3.81 13.60
C PHE A 69 3.28 2.93 12.99
N ARG A 70 2.19 3.52 12.50
CA ARG A 70 1.13 2.75 11.86
C ARG A 70 1.59 2.18 10.52
N TYR A 71 2.31 2.96 9.72
CA TYR A 71 2.87 2.49 8.44
C TYR A 71 3.93 1.40 8.64
N ARG A 72 4.83 1.54 9.62
CA ARG A 72 5.76 0.47 10.00
C ARG A 72 5.03 -0.78 10.49
N ARG A 73 4.01 -0.63 11.33
CA ARG A 73 3.22 -1.78 11.78
C ARG A 73 2.48 -2.47 10.64
N ILE A 74 1.96 -1.72 9.67
CA ILE A 74 1.38 -2.27 8.44
C ILE A 74 2.43 -3.05 7.64
N LYS A 75 3.64 -2.49 7.53
CA LYS A 75 4.79 -3.15 6.88
C LYS A 75 5.10 -4.50 7.53
N ASP A 76 5.15 -4.54 8.86
CA ASP A 76 5.40 -5.75 9.63
C ASP A 76 4.30 -6.80 9.42
N ILE A 77 3.04 -6.40 9.50
CA ILE A 77 1.88 -7.30 9.29
C ILE A 77 1.91 -7.87 7.87
N TYR A 78 2.14 -7.02 6.86
CA TYR A 78 2.22 -7.49 5.49
C TYR A 78 3.35 -8.52 5.34
N ASN A 79 4.56 -8.20 5.80
CA ASN A 79 5.71 -9.10 5.66
C ASN A 79 5.54 -10.41 6.44
N GLN A 80 4.91 -10.36 7.61
CA GLN A 80 4.59 -11.55 8.41
C GLN A 80 3.57 -12.46 7.73
N TYR A 81 2.56 -11.90 7.07
CA TYR A 81 1.41 -12.66 6.58
C TYR A 81 1.33 -12.79 5.05
N ARG A 82 2.23 -12.18 4.27
CA ARG A 82 2.22 -12.25 2.79
C ARG A 82 2.30 -13.66 2.20
N SER A 83 2.82 -14.61 2.97
CA SER A 83 2.86 -16.05 2.64
C SER A 83 1.89 -16.89 3.44
N ASN A 84 1.15 -16.31 4.40
CA ASN A 84 0.22 -17.02 5.29
C ASN A 84 -1.00 -16.16 5.66
N VAL A 85 -1.74 -15.71 4.64
CA VAL A 85 -2.92 -14.84 4.83
C VAL A 85 -4.03 -15.55 5.63
N ALA A 86 -4.11 -16.88 5.54
CA ALA A 86 -5.01 -17.68 6.36
C ALA A 86 -4.80 -17.45 7.87
N GLY A 87 -3.54 -17.34 8.32
CA GLY A 87 -3.22 -17.02 9.71
C GLY A 87 -3.67 -15.63 10.14
N LEU A 88 -3.63 -14.64 9.23
CA LEU A 88 -4.11 -13.29 9.50
C LEU A 88 -5.63 -13.22 9.66
N LEU A 89 -6.36 -14.00 8.86
CA LEU A 89 -7.83 -14.00 8.85
C LEU A 89 -8.44 -14.81 10.00
N GLY A 90 -7.70 -15.78 10.53
CA GLY A 90 -8.14 -16.63 11.64
C GLY A 90 -9.49 -17.30 11.35
N PRO A 91 -10.55 -17.07 12.14
CA PRO A 91 -11.86 -17.70 11.95
C PRO A 91 -12.53 -17.43 10.60
N LYS A 92 -12.15 -16.35 9.89
CA LYS A 92 -12.73 -16.00 8.57
C LYS A 92 -12.05 -16.72 7.41
N ARG A 93 -11.06 -17.58 7.67
CA ARG A 93 -10.28 -18.29 6.65
C ARG A 93 -11.16 -19.08 5.68
N ASP A 94 -12.08 -19.89 6.19
CA ASP A 94 -12.84 -20.82 5.34
C ASP A 94 -13.81 -20.07 4.41
N GLN A 95 -14.46 -19.02 4.92
CA GLN A 95 -15.29 -18.12 4.11
C GLN A 95 -14.47 -17.42 3.01
N TRP A 96 -13.24 -16.99 3.33
CA TRP A 96 -12.33 -16.40 2.35
C TRP A 96 -11.89 -17.40 1.29
N LEU A 97 -11.56 -18.64 1.66
CA LEU A 97 -11.18 -19.68 0.71
C LEU A 97 -12.33 -20.06 -0.22
N GLN A 98 -13.55 -20.16 0.32
CA GLN A 98 -14.75 -20.40 -0.48
C GLN A 98 -14.96 -19.27 -1.49
N LEU A 99 -14.95 -18.00 -1.04
CA LEU A 99 -15.11 -16.84 -1.91
C LEU A 99 -14.02 -16.80 -2.99
N ARG A 100 -12.78 -17.17 -2.65
CA ARG A 100 -11.68 -17.27 -3.63
C ARG A 100 -11.95 -18.32 -4.68
N GLY A 101 -12.46 -19.49 -4.30
CA GLY A 101 -12.86 -20.54 -5.24
C GLY A 101 -13.98 -20.08 -6.17
N GLU A 102 -14.99 -19.40 -5.62
CA GLU A 102 -16.08 -18.82 -6.41
C GLU A 102 -15.56 -17.78 -7.41
N ILE A 103 -14.68 -16.86 -6.98
CA ILE A 103 -14.08 -15.87 -7.87
C ILE A 103 -13.28 -16.53 -9.00
N GLU A 104 -12.43 -17.54 -8.71
CA GLU A 104 -11.69 -18.26 -9.76
C GLU A 104 -12.64 -18.90 -10.78
N ALA A 105 -13.74 -19.51 -10.32
CA ALA A 105 -14.72 -20.14 -11.19
C ALA A 105 -15.47 -19.12 -12.08
N HIS A 106 -15.84 -17.97 -11.53
CA HIS A 106 -16.56 -16.93 -12.29
C HIS A 106 -15.66 -16.10 -13.21
N THR A 107 -14.34 -16.15 -13.02
CA THR A 107 -13.36 -15.38 -13.80
C THR A 107 -12.54 -16.27 -14.72
N ASP A 108 -12.96 -17.51 -14.95
CA ASP A 108 -12.27 -18.49 -15.79
C ASP A 108 -10.77 -18.60 -15.46
N SER A 109 -10.43 -18.64 -14.17
CA SER A 109 -9.06 -18.72 -13.66
C SER A 109 -8.16 -17.52 -14.02
N TRP A 110 -8.72 -16.32 -14.25
CA TRP A 110 -7.98 -15.09 -14.58
C TRP A 110 -6.77 -14.86 -13.67
N LEU A 111 -6.98 -14.92 -12.35
CA LEU A 111 -5.94 -14.64 -11.37
C LEU A 111 -4.91 -15.77 -11.32
N THR A 112 -5.31 -17.03 -11.48
CA THR A 112 -4.37 -18.15 -11.64
C THR A 112 -3.45 -17.94 -12.85
N LEU A 113 -3.97 -17.47 -13.99
CA LEU A 113 -3.17 -17.15 -15.17
C LEU A 113 -2.22 -15.97 -14.91
N ALA A 114 -2.71 -14.87 -14.34
CA ALA A 114 -1.89 -13.73 -13.96
C ALA A 114 -0.75 -14.12 -13.01
N MET A 115 -1.05 -14.98 -12.02
CA MET A 115 -0.05 -15.47 -11.06
C MET A 115 1.03 -16.32 -11.70
N LYS A 116 0.74 -17.09 -12.76
CA LYS A 116 1.78 -17.82 -13.51
C LYS A 116 2.77 -16.84 -14.14
N CYS A 117 2.29 -15.79 -14.81
CA CYS A 117 3.13 -14.76 -15.41
C CYS A 117 3.98 -14.04 -14.35
N LEU A 118 3.35 -13.57 -13.27
CA LEU A 118 4.03 -12.88 -12.18
C LEU A 118 5.09 -13.77 -11.50
N SER A 119 4.83 -15.06 -11.34
CA SER A 119 5.76 -16.01 -10.74
C SER A 119 6.98 -16.27 -11.63
N VAL A 120 6.80 -16.34 -12.95
CA VAL A 120 7.91 -16.46 -13.92
C VAL A 120 8.79 -15.21 -13.89
N ILE A 121 8.21 -14.01 -13.75
CA ILE A 121 8.99 -12.79 -13.60
C ILE A 121 9.75 -12.82 -12.27
N ASN A 122 9.08 -13.20 -11.18
CA ASN A 122 9.65 -13.23 -9.83
C ASN A 122 10.79 -14.26 -9.65
N SER A 123 10.83 -15.33 -10.47
CA SER A 123 11.91 -16.32 -10.42
C SER A 123 13.19 -15.87 -11.13
N ARG A 124 13.14 -14.79 -11.93
CA ARG A 124 14.29 -14.25 -12.66
C ARG A 124 14.99 -13.19 -11.82
N SER A 125 16.27 -13.40 -11.49
CA SER A 125 17.07 -12.49 -10.66
C SER A 125 17.26 -11.09 -11.25
N THR A 126 17.07 -10.93 -12.56
CA THR A 126 17.21 -9.64 -13.27
C THR A 126 15.89 -8.90 -13.45
N CYS A 127 14.78 -9.43 -12.93
CA CYS A 127 13.45 -8.85 -13.11
C CYS A 127 12.79 -8.57 -11.75
N ALA A 128 11.88 -7.59 -11.72
CA ALA A 128 11.12 -7.25 -10.54
C ALA A 128 9.67 -6.94 -10.92
N ASN A 129 8.73 -7.42 -10.11
CA ASN A 129 7.34 -7.01 -10.21
C ASN A 129 7.14 -5.73 -9.37
N VAL A 130 6.48 -4.74 -9.97
CA VAL A 130 6.09 -3.49 -9.31
C VAL A 130 4.61 -3.24 -9.59
N LEU A 131 3.84 -2.93 -8.54
CA LEU A 131 2.42 -2.65 -8.61
C LEU A 131 2.18 -1.16 -8.46
N VAL A 132 1.48 -0.56 -9.42
CA VAL A 132 0.97 0.81 -9.34
C VAL A 132 -0.55 0.76 -9.44
N THR A 133 -1.26 1.33 -8.46
CA THR A 133 -2.73 1.27 -8.41
C THR A 133 -3.34 2.61 -8.00
N THR A 134 -4.55 2.90 -8.49
CA THR A 134 -5.33 4.10 -8.10
C THR A 134 -6.09 3.92 -6.79
N THR A 135 -5.96 2.77 -6.14
CA THR A 135 -6.51 2.53 -4.79
C THR A 135 -5.58 3.11 -3.72
N GLN A 136 -6.15 3.65 -2.64
CA GLN A 136 -5.40 4.04 -1.44
C GLN A 136 -4.49 2.89 -0.97
N LEU A 137 -3.34 3.22 -0.40
CA LEU A 137 -2.28 2.23 -0.19
C LEU A 137 -2.70 1.12 0.78
N VAL A 138 -3.34 1.46 1.91
CA VAL A 138 -3.72 0.45 2.91
C VAL A 138 -4.75 -0.55 2.36
N PRO A 139 -5.88 -0.11 1.72
CA PRO A 139 -6.76 -1.04 1.03
C PRO A 139 -6.11 -1.79 -0.13
N ALA A 140 -5.15 -1.18 -0.85
CA ALA A 140 -4.40 -1.87 -1.90
C ALA A 140 -3.58 -3.04 -1.34
N LEU A 141 -2.83 -2.83 -0.25
CA LEU A 141 -2.08 -3.88 0.42
C LEU A 141 -3.00 -4.99 0.95
N ALA A 142 -4.16 -4.64 1.51
CA ALA A 142 -5.15 -5.62 1.91
C ALA A 142 -5.63 -6.48 0.72
N LYS A 143 -5.91 -5.85 -0.44
CA LYS A 143 -6.24 -6.59 -1.67
C LYS A 143 -5.09 -7.51 -2.09
N VAL A 144 -3.85 -7.02 -2.13
CA VAL A 144 -2.68 -7.84 -2.49
C VAL A 144 -2.58 -9.10 -1.62
N LEU A 145 -2.80 -8.97 -0.30
CA LEU A 145 -2.85 -10.12 0.60
C LEU A 145 -4.06 -11.03 0.30
N LEU A 146 -5.28 -10.49 0.26
CA LEU A 146 -6.50 -11.29 0.06
C LEU A 146 -6.54 -12.01 -1.31
N TYR A 147 -5.90 -11.44 -2.32
CA TYR A 147 -5.73 -12.04 -3.65
C TYR A 147 -4.51 -12.97 -3.75
N GLY A 148 -3.73 -13.14 -2.66
CA GLY A 148 -2.60 -14.08 -2.61
C GLY A 148 -1.38 -13.61 -3.43
N LEU A 149 -1.32 -12.31 -3.74
CA LEU A 149 -0.27 -11.69 -4.54
C LEU A 149 0.96 -11.31 -3.70
N GLY A 150 0.87 -11.39 -2.37
CA GLY A 150 1.94 -10.95 -1.46
C GLY A 150 3.27 -11.70 -1.60
N GLY A 151 3.26 -12.92 -2.17
CA GLY A 151 4.47 -13.67 -2.48
C GLY A 151 5.32 -13.04 -3.60
N VAL A 152 4.67 -12.41 -4.59
CA VAL A 152 5.30 -11.88 -5.81
C VAL A 152 5.44 -10.35 -5.82
N PHE A 153 4.76 -9.65 -4.91
CA PHE A 153 4.95 -8.23 -4.67
C PHE A 153 5.49 -7.99 -3.25
N PRO A 154 6.79 -7.71 -3.11
CA PRO A 154 7.32 -7.09 -1.89
C PRO A 154 6.55 -5.80 -1.60
N ILE A 155 6.38 -5.45 -0.32
CA ILE A 155 5.58 -4.27 0.06
C ILE A 155 6.18 -2.96 -0.47
N GLU A 156 7.51 -2.90 -0.58
CA GLU A 156 8.23 -1.77 -1.15
C GLU A 156 7.98 -1.66 -2.67
N SER A 157 7.46 -2.70 -3.33
CA SER A 157 7.14 -2.67 -4.75
C SER A 157 5.70 -2.25 -5.02
N VAL A 158 4.95 -1.78 -4.02
CA VAL A 158 3.55 -1.35 -4.16
C VAL A 158 3.45 0.17 -4.01
N TYR A 159 2.92 0.82 -5.04
CA TYR A 159 2.72 2.27 -5.11
C TYR A 159 1.24 2.61 -5.29
N SER A 160 0.74 3.55 -4.50
CA SER A 160 -0.58 4.14 -4.66
C SER A 160 -0.48 5.46 -5.43
N ALA A 161 -1.17 5.50 -6.57
CA ALA A 161 -1.32 6.65 -7.43
C ALA A 161 -2.51 7.55 -7.02
N THR A 162 -3.25 7.22 -5.94
CA THR A 162 -4.48 7.93 -5.56
C THR A 162 -4.27 9.43 -5.38
N LYS A 163 -3.15 9.84 -4.79
CA LYS A 163 -2.83 11.26 -4.53
C LYS A 163 -1.93 11.89 -5.60
N ILE A 164 -0.92 11.15 -6.05
CA ILE A 164 0.17 11.71 -6.87
C ILE A 164 0.03 11.40 -8.36
N GLY A 165 -0.91 10.53 -8.75
CA GLY A 165 -1.08 10.07 -10.12
C GLY A 165 -0.06 9.00 -10.54
N LYS A 166 -0.35 8.29 -11.64
CA LYS A 166 0.50 7.18 -12.14
C LYS A 166 1.85 7.69 -12.67
N GLU A 167 1.87 8.84 -13.33
CA GLU A 167 3.08 9.48 -13.86
C GLU A 167 4.13 9.69 -12.76
N SER A 168 3.76 10.35 -11.66
CA SER A 168 4.64 10.56 -10.49
C SER A 168 5.10 9.24 -9.85
N CYS A 169 4.24 8.20 -9.82
CA CYS A 169 4.66 6.87 -9.38
C CYS A 169 5.74 6.28 -10.31
N PHE A 170 5.57 6.38 -11.63
CA PHE A 170 6.53 5.89 -12.61
C PHE A 170 7.87 6.62 -12.51
N GLU A 171 7.87 7.95 -12.34
CA GLU A 171 9.11 8.71 -12.11
C GLU A 171 9.85 8.23 -10.85
N ARG A 172 9.13 8.02 -9.74
CA ARG A 172 9.71 7.47 -8.50
C ARG A 172 10.29 6.07 -8.71
N ILE A 173 9.62 5.23 -9.49
CA ILE A 173 10.11 3.88 -9.85
C ILE A 173 11.39 4.00 -10.69
N VAL A 174 11.41 4.86 -11.71
CA VAL A 174 12.62 5.08 -12.54
C VAL A 174 13.77 5.65 -11.73
N ALA A 175 13.50 6.56 -10.79
CA ALA A 175 14.51 7.09 -9.87
C ALA A 175 15.10 6.01 -8.96
N ARG A 176 14.29 5.04 -8.54
CA ARG A 176 14.72 3.94 -7.67
C ARG A 176 15.52 2.85 -8.39
N PHE A 177 15.05 2.39 -9.55
CA PHE A 177 15.68 1.28 -10.29
C PHE A 177 16.74 1.76 -11.28
N GLY A 178 16.67 3.03 -11.71
CA GLY A 178 17.64 3.67 -12.60
C GLY A 178 17.21 3.67 -14.06
N LYS A 179 17.68 4.67 -14.82
CA LYS A 179 17.29 4.90 -16.22
C LYS A 179 17.77 3.83 -17.22
N LYS A 180 18.67 2.94 -16.80
CA LYS A 180 19.23 1.87 -17.66
C LYS A 180 18.37 0.60 -17.70
N CYS A 181 17.37 0.49 -16.83
CA CYS A 181 16.45 -0.64 -16.83
C CYS A 181 15.46 -0.55 -17.99
N THR A 182 15.01 -1.71 -18.49
CA THR A 182 13.86 -1.78 -19.38
C THR A 182 12.59 -1.84 -18.55
N TYR A 183 11.70 -0.87 -18.75
CA TYR A 183 10.41 -0.82 -18.09
C TYR A 183 9.32 -1.32 -19.05
N VAL A 184 8.45 -2.19 -18.55
CA VAL A 184 7.27 -2.69 -19.25
C VAL A 184 6.07 -2.38 -18.39
N VAL A 185 5.15 -1.56 -18.92
CA VAL A 185 3.90 -1.21 -18.23
C VAL A 185 2.79 -2.09 -18.78
N VAL A 186 2.11 -2.79 -17.87
CA VAL A 186 0.97 -3.66 -18.16
C VAL A 186 -0.23 -3.13 -17.39
N GLY A 187 -1.31 -2.85 -18.11
CA GLY A 187 -2.57 -2.37 -17.54
C GLY A 187 -3.64 -2.25 -18.62
N ASP A 188 -4.90 -2.14 -18.19
CA ASP A 188 -6.09 -2.13 -19.04
C ASP A 188 -6.66 -0.72 -19.28
N GLY A 189 -6.20 0.27 -18.52
CA GLY A 189 -6.66 1.65 -18.59
C GLY A 189 -5.86 2.55 -19.54
N LYS A 190 -6.50 3.63 -20.01
CA LYS A 190 -5.86 4.65 -20.85
C LYS A 190 -4.85 5.51 -20.09
N ASP A 191 -5.03 5.64 -18.77
CA ASP A 191 -4.20 6.49 -17.92
C ASP A 191 -2.76 5.94 -17.81
N GLU A 192 -2.60 4.63 -17.68
CA GLU A 192 -1.29 3.98 -17.67
C GLU A 192 -0.60 4.02 -19.04
N GLU A 193 -1.36 3.91 -20.13
CA GLU A 193 -0.80 4.01 -21.49
C GLU A 193 -0.25 5.43 -21.73
N ALA A 194 -0.99 6.46 -21.33
CA ALA A 194 -0.57 7.85 -21.44
C ALA A 194 0.66 8.14 -20.57
N ALA A 195 0.63 7.71 -19.29
CA ALA A 195 1.74 7.93 -18.36
C ALA A 195 3.01 7.17 -18.79
N ALA A 196 2.91 5.97 -19.37
CA ALA A 196 4.06 5.22 -19.87
C ALA A 196 4.77 5.95 -21.03
N LYS A 197 4.01 6.56 -21.94
CA LYS A 197 4.54 7.32 -23.08
C LYS A 197 5.37 8.54 -22.65
N GLN A 198 4.97 9.21 -21.58
CA GLN A 198 5.67 10.40 -21.06
C GLN A 198 7.03 10.05 -20.45
N VAL A 199 7.17 8.86 -19.85
CA VAL A 199 8.40 8.44 -19.15
C VAL A 199 9.34 7.62 -20.06
N THR A 200 9.08 7.55 -21.38
CA THR A 200 9.81 6.70 -22.34
C THR A 200 9.82 5.22 -21.92
N ILE A 201 8.72 4.76 -21.32
CA ILE A 201 8.51 3.37 -20.92
C ILE A 201 7.72 2.67 -22.04
N GLN A 202 8.05 1.41 -22.38
CA GLN A 202 7.29 0.69 -23.39
C GLN A 202 5.95 0.19 -22.82
N PRO A 203 4.79 0.68 -23.32
CA PRO A 203 3.50 0.16 -22.91
C PRO A 203 3.21 -1.17 -23.62
N GLN A 204 2.66 -2.14 -22.89
CA GLN A 204 2.05 -3.33 -23.48
C GLN A 204 0.57 -3.36 -23.07
N CYS A 205 -0.33 -3.07 -24.01
CA CYS A 205 -1.75 -3.33 -23.83
C CYS A 205 -2.01 -4.84 -23.99
N LEU A 206 -2.76 -5.43 -23.03
CA LEU A 206 -3.29 -6.79 -23.12
C LEU A 206 -4.73 -6.77 -23.65
#